data_AF-A0A7S3J285-F1
#
_entry.id   AF-A0A7S3J285-F1
#
_cell.length_a   1.000
_cell.length_b   1.000
_cell.length_c   1.000
_cell.angle_alpha   90.00
_cell.angle_beta   90.00
_cell.angle_gamma   90.00
#
_symmetry.space_group_name_H-M   'P 1'
#
loop_
_entity.id
_entity.type
_entity.pdbx_description
1 polymer ?
#
loop_
_entity_poly.entity_id
_entity_poly.type
_entity_poly.pdbx_seq_one_letter_code
_entity_poly.pdbx_strand_id
1 'polypeptide(L)'
;KQTTSIAFGAFGFGAEAFVFAYLGLTFFSYTSYEWSWQFFVAEFFVVLIGRFLGIVGLLYAVSIIFNHERELSFKEVMFLYCGGMIRGAIAFGLVLRLDHSLPNRKVIITTSLCLVIVTTLLFGSMLPCLSKILL
;
A
#
# COMPACT_ATOMS: atom_id res chain seq x y z
N LYS A 1 19.77 -20.73 16.56
CA LYS A 1 18.55 -19.89 16.35
C LYS A 1 18.75 -18.76 15.34
N GLN A 2 19.97 -18.21 15.20
CA GLN A 2 20.23 -17.09 14.28
C GLN A 2 20.25 -17.51 12.79
N THR A 3 20.75 -18.72 12.48
CA THR A 3 20.81 -19.25 11.10
C THR A 3 19.44 -19.43 10.44
N THR A 4 18.43 -19.90 11.20
CA THR A 4 17.07 -20.06 10.67
C THR A 4 16.42 -18.72 10.34
N SER A 5 16.67 -17.68 11.15
CA SER A 5 16.14 -16.34 10.88
C SER A 5 16.71 -15.72 9.61
N ILE A 6 18.01 -15.93 9.34
CA ILE A 6 18.65 -15.45 8.11
C ILE A 6 18.11 -16.20 6.90
N ALA A 7 17.92 -17.53 7.01
CA ALA A 7 17.34 -18.33 5.93
C ALA A 7 15.89 -17.90 5.58
N PHE A 8 15.03 -17.71 6.59
CA PHE A 8 13.67 -17.20 6.37
C PHE A 8 13.66 -15.77 5.81
N GLY A 9 14.58 -14.92 6.25
CA GLY A 9 14.74 -13.57 5.71
C GLY A 9 15.10 -13.56 4.22
N ALA A 10 16.08 -14.38 3.82
CA ALA A 10 16.48 -14.51 2.43
C ALA A 10 15.35 -15.08 1.55
N PHE A 11 14.63 -16.09 2.05
CA PHE A 11 13.47 -16.64 1.34
C PHE A 11 12.34 -15.63 1.19
N GLY A 12 12.04 -14.88 2.25
CA GLY A 12 11.03 -13.81 2.23
C GLY A 12 11.38 -12.72 1.22
N PHE A 13 12.62 -12.26 1.20
CA PHE A 13 13.09 -11.27 0.23
C PHE A 13 13.02 -11.80 -1.22
N GLY A 14 13.38 -13.07 -1.45
CA GLY A 14 13.24 -13.70 -2.76
C GLY A 14 11.79 -13.79 -3.24
N ALA A 15 10.86 -14.16 -2.36
CA ALA A 15 9.44 -14.22 -2.67
C ALA A 15 8.85 -12.82 -2.96
N GLU A 16 9.26 -11.81 -2.20
CA GLU A 16 8.86 -10.42 -2.42
C GLU A 16 9.35 -9.90 -3.78
N ALA A 17 10.61 -10.16 -4.13
CA ALA A 17 11.16 -9.80 -5.44
C ALA A 17 10.41 -10.49 -6.59
N PHE A 18 10.02 -11.76 -6.41
CA PHE A 18 9.23 -12.50 -7.40
C PHE A 18 7.84 -11.87 -7.62
N VAL A 19 7.14 -11.50 -6.54
CA VAL A 19 5.85 -10.82 -6.62
C VAL A 19 5.98 -9.48 -7.35
N PHE A 20 7.00 -8.68 -7.04
CA PHE A 20 7.24 -7.42 -7.72
C PHE A 20 7.58 -7.58 -9.21
N ALA A 21 8.39 -8.57 -9.57
CA ALA A 21 8.68 -8.87 -10.96
C ALA A 21 7.40 -9.26 -11.73
N TYR A 22 6.56 -10.11 -11.16
CA TYR A 22 5.30 -10.51 -11.78
C TYR A 22 4.30 -9.34 -11.88
N LEU A 23 4.27 -8.46 -10.88
CA LEU A 23 3.49 -7.21 -10.94
C LEU A 23 3.94 -6.34 -12.13
N GLY A 24 5.24 -6.13 -12.31
CA GLY A 24 5.78 -5.38 -13.46
C GLY A 24 5.41 -6.01 -14.81
N LEU A 25 5.50 -7.35 -14.93
CA LEU A 25 5.12 -8.07 -16.15
C LEU A 25 3.63 -7.93 -16.47
N THR A 26 2.77 -8.05 -15.44
CA THR A 26 1.32 -7.89 -15.61
C THR A 26 0.95 -6.47 -16.02
N PHE A 27 1.60 -5.45 -15.43
CA PHE A 27 1.39 -4.06 -15.83
C PHE A 27 1.62 -3.82 -17.33
N PHE A 28 2.74 -4.31 -17.88
CA PHE A 28 3.04 -4.16 -19.31
C PHE A 28 2.03 -4.87 -20.22
N SER A 29 1.48 -6.00 -19.76
CA SER A 29 0.47 -6.77 -20.51
C SER A 29 -0.91 -6.09 -20.55
N TYR A 30 -1.26 -5.29 -19.53
CA TYR A 30 -2.58 -4.65 -19.42
C TYR A 30 -2.64 -3.20 -19.95
N THR A 31 -1.52 -2.63 -20.42
CA THR A 31 -1.44 -1.28 -21.03
C THR A 31 -2.34 -1.08 -22.24
N SER A 32 -2.76 -2.16 -22.94
CA SER A 32 -3.59 -2.06 -24.15
C SER A 32 -5.10 -1.80 -23.91
N TYR A 33 -5.54 -1.56 -22.66
CA TYR A 33 -6.94 -1.31 -22.34
C TYR A 33 -7.23 0.17 -22.07
N GLU A 34 -8.41 0.64 -22.49
CA GLU A 34 -8.90 2.00 -22.25
C GLU A 34 -8.90 2.34 -20.76
N TRP A 35 -8.08 3.32 -20.38
CA TRP A 35 -7.94 3.77 -19.00
C TRP A 35 -8.79 5.01 -18.74
N SER A 36 -9.60 4.97 -17.69
CA SER A 36 -10.37 6.13 -17.23
C SER A 36 -9.59 6.89 -16.15
N TRP A 37 -8.97 8.00 -16.53
CA TRP A 37 -8.21 8.87 -15.60
C TRP A 37 -9.04 9.32 -14.39
N GLN A 38 -10.34 9.56 -14.58
CA GLN A 38 -11.26 9.97 -13.52
C GLN A 38 -11.40 8.91 -12.42
N PHE A 39 -11.40 7.63 -12.79
CA PHE A 39 -11.52 6.53 -11.83
C PHE A 39 -10.23 6.39 -11.01
N PHE A 40 -9.07 6.51 -11.66
CA PHE A 40 -7.78 6.49 -10.97
C PHE A 40 -7.66 7.58 -9.92
N VAL A 41 -8.00 8.83 -10.28
CA VAL A 41 -7.92 9.96 -9.35
C VAL A 41 -8.89 9.78 -8.18
N ALA A 42 -10.13 9.34 -8.45
CA ALA A 42 -11.10 9.06 -7.40
C ALA A 42 -10.60 7.96 -6.44
N GLU A 43 -10.09 6.85 -6.97
CA GLU A 43 -9.56 5.73 -6.19
C GLU A 43 -8.34 6.17 -5.34
N PHE A 44 -7.47 7.00 -5.91
CA PHE A 44 -6.33 7.59 -5.20
C PHE A 44 -6.78 8.43 -4.00
N PHE A 45 -7.74 9.33 -4.18
CA PHE A 45 -8.26 10.15 -3.08
C PHE A 45 -8.98 9.32 -2.01
N VAL A 46 -9.78 8.32 -2.42
CA VAL A 46 -10.49 7.43 -1.49
C VAL A 46 -9.51 6.66 -0.62
N VAL A 47 -8.42 6.12 -1.19
CA VAL A 47 -7.40 5.40 -0.41
C VAL A 47 -6.66 6.34 0.53
N LEU A 48 -6.29 7.55 0.07
CA LEU A 48 -5.54 8.54 0.84
C LEU A 48 -6.34 9.02 2.06
N ILE A 49 -7.61 9.38 1.84
CA ILE A 49 -8.54 9.85 2.89
C ILE A 49 -8.95 8.69 3.79
N GLY A 50 -9.32 7.54 3.24
CA GLY A 50 -9.73 6.37 4.02
C GLY A 50 -8.63 5.90 4.96
N ARG A 51 -7.37 5.96 4.54
CA ARG A 51 -6.22 5.69 5.42
C ARG A 51 -6.02 6.75 6.49
N PHE A 52 -6.12 8.03 6.13
CA PHE A 52 -5.98 9.11 7.10
C PHE A 52 -7.03 9.01 8.21
N LEU A 53 -8.30 8.82 7.81
CA LEU A 53 -9.42 8.59 8.74
C LEU A 53 -9.24 7.30 9.55
N GLY A 54 -8.71 6.23 8.95
CA GLY A 54 -8.44 4.99 9.67
C GLY A 54 -7.42 5.16 10.79
N ILE A 55 -6.33 5.90 10.55
CA ILE A 55 -5.31 6.17 11.58
C ILE A 55 -5.85 7.11 12.64
N VAL A 56 -6.39 8.27 12.24
CA VAL A 56 -6.98 9.23 13.20
C VAL A 56 -8.10 8.58 14.02
N GLY A 57 -8.95 7.77 13.37
CA GLY A 57 -10.01 7.02 14.02
C GLY A 57 -9.50 5.97 15.00
N LEU A 58 -8.43 5.23 14.66
CA LEU A 58 -7.76 4.31 15.58
C LEU A 58 -7.15 5.04 16.79
N LEU A 59 -6.51 6.19 16.55
CA LEU A 59 -5.93 6.99 17.63
C LEU A 59 -7.01 7.52 18.57
N TYR A 60 -8.12 8.01 18.02
CA TYR A 60 -9.28 8.47 18.79
C TYR A 60 -9.93 7.32 19.57
N ALA A 61 -10.14 6.16 18.93
CA ALA A 61 -10.69 4.98 19.59
C ALA A 61 -9.80 4.51 20.75
N VAL A 62 -8.48 4.48 20.56
CA VAL A 62 -7.53 4.13 21.62
C VAL A 62 -7.57 5.15 22.76
N SER A 63 -7.64 6.44 22.45
CA SER A 63 -7.73 7.50 23.46
C SER A 63 -8.99 7.35 24.32
N ILE A 64 -10.14 7.05 23.71
CA ILE A 64 -11.40 6.79 24.44
C ILE A 64 -11.32 5.52 25.29
N ILE A 65 -10.82 4.42 24.73
CA ILE A 65 -10.82 3.10 25.40
C ILE A 65 -9.83 3.09 26.57
N PHE A 66 -8.67 3.70 26.41
CA PHE A 66 -7.61 3.68 27.43
C PHE A 66 -7.61 4.92 28.33
N ASN A 67 -8.51 5.88 28.09
CA ASN A 67 -8.68 7.13 28.86
C ASN A 67 -7.35 7.87 29.13
N HIS A 68 -6.40 7.72 28.20
CA HIS A 68 -5.06 8.25 28.28
C HIS A 68 -4.89 9.19 27.10
N GLU A 69 -4.66 10.47 27.39
CA GLU A 69 -4.35 11.48 26.39
C GLU A 69 -2.95 11.21 25.83
N ARG A 70 -2.88 10.32 24.84
CA ARG A 70 -1.64 10.17 24.06
C ARG A 70 -1.53 11.39 23.15
N GLU A 71 -0.77 12.36 23.60
CA GLU A 71 -0.24 13.45 22.77
C GLU A 71 0.77 12.88 21.76
N LEU A 72 0.29 12.12 20.78
CA LEU A 72 1.13 11.72 19.66
C LEU A 72 1.46 12.98 18.86
N SER A 73 2.74 13.26 18.73
CA SER A 73 3.20 14.38 17.92
C SER A 73 2.74 14.19 16.48
N PHE A 74 2.40 15.29 15.79
CA PHE A 74 2.07 15.27 14.36
C PHE A 74 3.11 14.52 13.52
N LYS A 75 4.37 14.53 13.96
CA LYS A 75 5.47 13.77 13.34
C LYS A 75 5.27 12.26 13.43
N GLU A 76 4.85 11.75 14.59
CA GLU A 76 4.61 10.32 14.81
C GLU A 76 3.39 9.83 14.03
N VAL A 77 2.33 10.65 13.96
CA VAL A 77 1.14 10.34 13.15
C VAL A 77 1.51 10.30 11.66
N MET A 78 2.33 11.24 11.19
CA MET A 78 2.81 11.25 9.80
C MET A 78 3.72 10.05 9.50
N PHE A 79 4.58 9.65 10.45
CA PHE A 79 5.41 8.45 10.33
C PHE A 79 4.55 7.18 10.24
N LEU A 80 3.55 7.05 11.10
CA LEU A 80 2.61 5.93 11.08
C LEU A 80 1.81 5.89 9.77
N TYR A 81 1.40 7.05 9.25
CA TYR A 81 0.71 7.17 7.98
C TYR A 81 1.57 6.76 6.78
N CYS A 82 2.81 7.23 6.72
CA CYS A 82 3.74 6.88 5.65
C CYS A 82 4.17 5.41 5.72
N GLY A 83 4.48 4.89 6.92
CA GLY A 83 4.81 3.49 7.16
C GLY A 83 3.63 2.52 6.93
N GLY A 84 2.39 3.00 7.07
CA GLY A 84 1.19 2.22 6.77
C GLY A 84 0.90 2.02 5.28
N MET A 85 1.52 2.83 4.40
CA MET A 85 1.25 2.81 2.95
C MET A 85 2.13 1.87 2.13
N ILE A 86 3.11 1.18 2.72
CA ILE A 86 4.08 0.32 2.02
C ILE A 86 3.50 -1.04 1.57
N ARG A 87 2.18 -1.21 1.58
CA ARG A 87 1.55 -2.49 1.19
C ARG A 87 1.36 -2.57 -0.33
N GLY A 88 2.26 -3.30 -1.00
CA GLY A 88 2.11 -3.62 -2.44
C GLY A 88 1.58 -5.03 -2.72
N ALA A 89 2.21 -6.05 -2.12
CA ALA A 89 1.98 -7.46 -2.49
C ALA A 89 0.57 -8.00 -2.16
N ILE A 90 -0.05 -7.52 -1.06
CA ILE A 90 -1.35 -8.03 -0.60
C ILE A 90 -2.49 -7.51 -1.49
N ALA A 91 -2.46 -6.23 -1.86
CA ALA A 91 -3.45 -5.62 -2.75
C ALA A 91 -3.39 -6.25 -4.15
N PHE A 92 -2.17 -6.50 -4.62
CA PHE A 92 -1.91 -7.22 -5.85
C PHE A 92 -2.53 -8.63 -5.86
N GLY A 93 -2.33 -9.41 -4.80
CA GLY A 93 -2.93 -10.74 -4.67
C GLY A 93 -4.46 -10.70 -4.65
N LEU A 94 -5.07 -9.68 -4.04
CA LEU A 94 -6.53 -9.51 -4.02
C LEU A 94 -7.09 -9.21 -5.41
N VAL A 95 -6.44 -8.34 -6.17
CA VAL A 95 -6.83 -7.99 -7.54
C VAL A 95 -6.80 -9.21 -8.48
N LEU A 96 -5.81 -10.08 -8.33
CA LEU A 96 -5.72 -11.31 -9.14
C LEU A 96 -6.83 -12.32 -8.81
N ARG A 97 -7.30 -12.34 -7.57
CA ARG A 97 -8.38 -13.23 -7.10
C ARG A 97 -9.79 -12.73 -7.42
N LEU A 98 -9.94 -11.56 -8.05
CA LEU A 98 -11.24 -11.01 -8.37
C LEU A 98 -11.98 -11.87 -9.43
N ASP A 99 -13.22 -12.24 -9.12
CA ASP A 99 -14.06 -13.15 -9.90
C ASP A 99 -14.24 -12.75 -11.37
N HIS A 100 -14.35 -13.75 -12.24
CA HIS A 100 -14.38 -13.57 -13.70
C HIS A 100 -15.73 -13.08 -14.25
N SER A 101 -16.78 -12.98 -13.43
CA SER A 101 -18.16 -12.70 -13.84
C SER A 101 -18.51 -11.21 -13.96
N LEU A 102 -17.58 -10.29 -13.65
CA LEU A 102 -17.86 -8.85 -13.66
C LEU A 102 -17.66 -8.21 -15.05
N PRO A 103 -18.68 -7.57 -15.64
CA PRO A 103 -18.48 -6.67 -16.77
C PRO A 103 -17.63 -5.49 -16.28
N ASN A 104 -16.55 -5.15 -16.98
CA ASN A 104 -15.56 -4.09 -16.64
C ASN A 104 -14.40 -4.47 -15.68
N ARG A 105 -14.21 -5.76 -15.36
CA ARG A 105 -13.07 -6.25 -14.55
C ARG A 105 -11.70 -5.75 -15.03
N LYS A 106 -11.49 -5.72 -16.35
CA LYS A 106 -10.19 -5.38 -16.93
C LYS A 106 -9.76 -3.95 -16.61
N VAL A 107 -10.71 -3.02 -16.58
CA VAL A 107 -10.47 -1.60 -16.26
C VAL A 107 -10.14 -1.43 -14.78
N ILE A 108 -10.89 -2.10 -13.89
CA ILE A 108 -10.66 -2.06 -12.44
C ILE A 108 -9.29 -2.65 -12.07
N ILE A 109 -8.91 -3.76 -12.72
CA ILE A 109 -7.62 -4.39 -12.47
C ILE A 109 -6.47 -3.49 -12.94
N THR A 110 -6.55 -2.94 -14.16
CA THR A 110 -5.47 -2.07 -14.64
C THR A 110 -5.36 -0.77 -13.84
N THR A 111 -6.48 -0.16 -13.43
CA THR A 111 -6.47 1.06 -12.59
C THR A 111 -5.88 0.79 -11.22
N SER A 112 -6.28 -0.31 -10.57
CA SER A 112 -5.80 -0.66 -9.23
C SER A 112 -4.35 -1.11 -9.23
N LEU A 113 -3.91 -1.86 -10.25
CA LEU A 113 -2.49 -2.20 -10.45
C LEU A 113 -1.64 -0.95 -10.65
N CYS A 114 -2.07 -0.03 -11.53
CA CYS A 114 -1.39 1.24 -11.76
C CYS A 114 -1.30 2.07 -10.46
N LEU A 115 -2.40 2.19 -9.72
CA LEU A 115 -2.46 2.87 -8.44
C LEU A 115 -1.46 2.27 -7.46
N VAL A 116 -1.49 0.96 -7.25
CA VAL A 116 -0.59 0.28 -6.30
C VAL A 116 0.88 0.49 -6.67
N ILE A 117 1.25 0.46 -7.96
CA ILE A 117 2.63 0.73 -8.42
C ILE A 117 3.01 2.17 -8.09
N VAL A 118 2.19 3.13 -8.51
CA VAL A 118 2.45 4.56 -8.33
C VAL A 118 2.56 4.89 -6.83
N THR A 119 1.64 4.40 -6.00
CA THR A 119 1.70 4.63 -4.55
C THR A 119 2.89 3.92 -3.91
N THR A 120 3.22 2.68 -4.30
CA THR A 120 4.34 1.95 -3.70
C THR A 120 5.68 2.60 -4.05
N LEU A 121 5.86 3.11 -5.27
CA LEU A 121 7.09 3.80 -5.67
C LEU A 121 7.20 5.19 -5.02
N LEU A 122 6.11 5.96 -5.00
CA LEU A 122 6.10 7.28 -4.36
C LEU A 122 6.32 7.15 -2.85
N PHE A 123 5.51 6.38 -2.15
CA PHE A 123 5.64 6.26 -0.69
C PHE A 123 6.86 5.44 -0.28
N GLY A 124 7.23 4.41 -1.04
CA GLY A 124 8.44 3.62 -0.81
C GLY A 124 9.73 4.46 -0.85
N SER A 125 9.82 5.39 -1.81
CA SER A 125 10.96 6.32 -1.92
C SER A 125 10.90 7.45 -0.89
N MET A 126 9.72 7.81 -0.37
CA MET A 126 9.56 8.84 0.66
C MET A 126 9.93 8.38 2.08
N LEU A 127 9.86 7.09 2.40
CA LEU A 127 10.25 6.54 3.72
C LEU A 127 11.68 6.87 4.16
N PRO A 128 12.74 6.67 3.35
CA PRO A 128 14.10 7.03 3.75
C PRO A 128 14.27 8.55 3.93
N CYS A 129 13.48 9.35 3.20
CA CYS A 129 13.46 10.81 3.36
C CYS A 129 12.81 11.21 4.70
N LEU A 130 11.68 10.57 5.04
CA LEU A 130 10.97 10.82 6.30
C LEU A 130 11.79 10.36 7.51
N SER A 131 12.48 9.21 7.41
CA SER A 131 13.39 8.73 8.45
C SER A 131 14.54 9.69 8.71
N LYS A 132 15.02 10.43 7.70
CA LYS A 132 16.07 11.46 7.85
C LYS A 132 15.57 12.79 8.43
N ILE A 133 14.28 13.06 8.33
CA ILE A 133 13.66 14.30 8.84
C ILE A 133 13.24 14.16 10.31
N LEU A 134 13.08 12.93 10.79
CA LEU A 134 12.55 12.61 12.12
C LEU A 134 13.62 12.10 13.11
N LEU A 135 14.81 11.71 12.62
CA LEU A 135 15.97 11.27 13.38
C LEU A 135 17.11 12.28 13.22
#